data_AF-A0A3C0N2Y6-F1
#
_entry.id   AF-A0A3C0N2Y6-F1
#
_cell.length_a   1.000
_cell.length_b   1.000
_cell.length_c   1.000
_cell.angle_alpha   90.00
_cell.angle_beta   90.00
_cell.angle_gamma   90.00
#
_symmetry.space_group_name_H-M   'P 1'
#
loop_
_entity.id
_entity.type
_entity.pdbx_description
1 polymer ?
#
loop_
_entity_poly.entity_id
_entity_poly.type
_entity_poly.pdbx_seq_one_letter_code
_entity_poly.pdbx_strand_id
1 'polypeptide(L)'
;MNQKRQSQRGYHWVINALLTCPNQKIEILRANWELIDAGFVETIMEVAMQREQWGDRNSATWLRNLATQLATGMGSSLSKIPKESEADRLLWQGEQQCKVSQFKAAFQSYQQSLDLYREIGNLLGESAALIGLGITCDFLGQYQKAINYYQQSSDIVRNIGCQASRCN
;
A
#
# COMPACT_ATOMS: atom_id res chain seq x y z
N MET A 1 25.32 -5.61 15.47
CA MET A 1 24.74 -4.93 16.65
C MET A 1 24.32 -3.47 16.42
N ASN A 2 24.69 -2.79 15.31
CA ASN A 2 24.36 -1.36 15.11
C ASN A 2 22.98 -1.07 14.51
N GLN A 3 22.45 -1.95 13.65
CA GLN A 3 21.19 -1.72 12.94
C GLN A 3 19.97 -1.74 13.88
N LYS A 4 19.89 -2.71 14.80
CA LYS A 4 18.84 -2.79 15.83
C LYS A 4 18.75 -1.54 16.72
N ARG A 5 19.87 -0.93 17.11
CA ARG A 5 19.87 0.28 17.96
C ARG A 5 19.39 1.53 17.22
N GLN A 6 19.66 1.62 15.92
CA GLN A 6 19.19 2.74 15.09
C GLN A 6 17.67 2.62 14.85
N SER A 7 17.17 1.42 14.55
CA SER A 7 15.73 1.15 14.42
C SER A 7 14.98 1.46 15.72
N GLN A 8 15.53 1.06 16.88
CA GLN A 8 14.90 1.28 18.19
C GLN A 8 14.73 2.77 18.53
N ARG A 9 15.66 3.64 18.12
CA ARG A 9 15.51 5.10 18.29
C ARG A 9 14.42 5.67 17.38
N GLY A 10 14.33 5.17 16.14
CA GLY A 10 13.26 5.53 15.20
C GLY A 10 11.88 5.17 15.75
N TYR A 11 11.72 3.96 16.30
CA TYR A 11 10.46 3.52 16.90
C TYR A 11 10.01 4.43 18.04
N HIS A 12 10.90 4.76 18.99
CA HIS A 12 10.57 5.64 20.10
C HIS A 12 10.19 7.05 19.65
N TRP A 13 10.84 7.58 18.61
CA TRP A 13 10.50 8.88 18.05
C TRP A 13 9.07 8.88 17.48
N VAL A 14 8.72 7.89 16.65
CA VAL A 14 7.37 7.77 16.06
C VAL A 14 6.31 7.60 17.15
N ILE A 15 6.55 6.73 18.14
CA ILE A 15 5.63 6.49 19.26
C ILE A 15 5.39 7.79 20.05
N ASN A 16 6.45 8.55 20.33
CA ASN A 16 6.32 9.81 21.04
C ASN A 16 5.56 10.88 20.22
N ALA A 17 5.82 10.95 18.91
CA ALA A 17 5.09 11.82 18.00
C ALA A 17 3.58 11.50 17.98
N LEU A 18 3.21 10.21 17.96
CA LEU A 18 1.82 9.77 18.03
C LEU A 18 1.11 10.14 19.33
N LEU A 19 1.83 10.11 20.46
CA LEU A 19 1.31 10.53 21.77
C LEU A 19 1.17 12.05 21.88
N THR A 20 2.01 12.81 21.17
CA THR A 20 2.05 14.27 21.24
C THR A 20 1.06 14.93 20.28
N CYS A 21 0.81 14.32 19.11
CA CYS A 21 -0.02 14.87 18.03
C CYS A 21 -1.25 13.99 17.72
N PRO A 22 -2.31 14.01 18.55
CA PRO A 22 -3.40 13.06 18.41
C PRO A 22 -4.22 13.20 17.12
N ASN A 23 -4.21 14.37 16.48
CA ASN A 23 -4.95 14.65 15.25
C ASN A 23 -4.19 14.24 13.97
N GLN A 24 -2.88 13.95 14.08
CA GLN A 24 -2.02 13.60 12.94
C GLN A 24 -1.59 12.13 12.94
N LYS A 25 -2.22 11.29 13.77
CA LYS A 25 -1.84 9.87 13.95
C LYS A 25 -1.71 9.10 12.64
N ILE A 26 -2.68 9.27 11.73
CA ILE A 26 -2.69 8.59 10.42
C ILE A 26 -1.52 9.06 9.54
N GLU A 27 -1.29 10.37 9.50
CA GLU A 27 -0.23 10.96 8.68
C GLU A 27 1.16 10.55 9.17
N ILE A 28 1.37 10.53 10.48
CA ILE A 28 2.62 10.07 11.10
C ILE A 28 2.88 8.60 10.77
N LEU A 29 1.87 7.74 10.88
CA LEU A 29 2.00 6.31 10.53
C LEU A 29 2.28 6.14 9.03
N ARG A 30 1.65 6.92 8.16
CA ARG A 30 1.92 6.90 6.72
C ARG A 30 3.32 7.40 6.39
N ALA A 31 3.79 8.47 7.01
CA ALA A 31 5.12 9.02 6.75
C ALA A 31 6.25 8.11 7.24
N ASN A 32 5.96 7.22 8.21
CA ASN A 32 6.94 6.34 8.84
C ASN A 32 6.61 4.86 8.62
N TRP A 33 5.88 4.52 7.56
CA TRP A 33 5.41 3.15 7.31
C TRP A 33 6.56 2.13 7.26
N GLU A 34 7.75 2.55 6.80
CA GLU A 34 8.98 1.74 6.74
C GLU A 34 9.45 1.22 8.09
N LEU A 35 9.13 1.96 9.16
CA LEU A 35 9.48 1.60 10.53
C LEU A 35 8.42 0.71 11.17
N ILE A 36 7.29 0.44 10.52
CA ILE A 36 6.18 -0.33 11.10
C ILE A 36 6.39 -1.81 10.79
N ASP A 37 7.13 -2.46 11.69
CA ASP A 37 7.43 -3.89 11.65
C ASP A 37 7.10 -4.57 13.01
N ALA A 38 7.43 -5.86 13.14
CA ALA A 38 7.23 -6.59 14.38
C ALA A 38 7.97 -5.96 15.58
N GLY A 39 9.17 -5.39 15.37
CA GLY A 39 9.95 -4.71 16.41
C GLY A 39 9.33 -3.38 16.86
N PHE A 40 8.65 -2.67 15.95
CA PHE A 40 7.86 -1.50 16.30
C PHE A 40 6.66 -1.84 17.16
N VAL A 41 5.94 -2.94 16.85
CA VAL A 41 4.83 -3.44 17.68
C VAL A 41 5.32 -3.83 19.07
N GLU A 42 6.44 -4.55 19.18
CA GLU A 42 7.09 -4.88 20.45
C GLU A 42 7.40 -3.61 21.26
N THR A 43 8.01 -2.60 20.62
CA THR A 43 8.36 -1.33 21.27
C THR A 43 7.12 -0.56 21.73
N ILE A 44 6.02 -0.57 20.97
CA ILE A 44 4.74 0.02 21.40
C ILE A 44 4.24 -0.66 22.68
N MET A 45 4.32 -1.99 22.76
CA MET A 45 3.90 -2.72 23.95
C MET A 45 4.80 -2.41 25.16
N GLU A 46 6.10 -2.28 24.97
CA GLU A 46 7.05 -1.85 26.03
C GLU A 46 6.71 -0.44 26.54
N VAL A 47 6.49 0.53 25.65
CA VAL A 47 6.13 1.90 26.04
C VAL A 47 4.76 1.94 26.71
N ALA A 48 3.80 1.12 26.27
CA ALA A 48 2.50 1.00 26.92
C ALA A 48 2.63 0.50 28.37
N MET A 49 3.49 -0.50 28.62
CA MET A 49 3.78 -1.01 29.96
C MET A 49 4.43 0.07 30.85
N GLN A 50 5.36 0.85 30.31
CA GLN A 50 5.99 1.96 31.05
C GLN A 50 4.96 3.05 31.42
N ARG A 51 4.09 3.44 30.49
CA ARG A 51 3.03 4.45 30.74
C ARG A 51 2.04 3.99 31.81
N GLU A 52 1.69 2.71 31.81
CA GLU A 52 0.84 2.10 32.84
C GLU A 52 1.49 2.15 34.23
N GLN A 53 2.79 1.85 34.32
CA GLN A 53 3.56 1.98 35.56
C GLN A 53 3.63 3.42 36.07
N TRP A 54 3.62 4.40 35.16
CA TRP A 54 3.65 5.83 35.48
C TRP A 54 2.24 6.41 35.71
N GLY A 55 1.20 5.57 35.70
CA GLY A 55 -0.18 5.95 35.97
C GLY A 55 -0.97 6.50 34.78
N ASP A 56 -0.36 6.63 33.60
CA ASP A 56 -1.01 7.09 32.37
C ASP A 56 -1.73 5.94 31.65
N ARG A 57 -2.88 5.54 32.22
CA ARG A 57 -3.71 4.45 31.71
C ARG A 57 -4.30 4.73 30.33
N ASN A 58 -4.55 6.00 29.99
CA ASN A 58 -5.17 6.38 28.73
C ASN A 58 -4.20 6.15 27.56
N SER A 59 -2.95 6.63 27.69
CA SER A 59 -1.91 6.39 26.69
C SER A 59 -1.58 4.90 26.57
N ALA A 60 -1.49 4.19 27.70
CA ALA A 60 -1.21 2.75 27.71
C ALA A 60 -2.29 1.93 26.98
N THR A 61 -3.57 2.23 27.24
CA THR A 61 -4.70 1.55 26.59
C THR A 61 -4.73 1.85 25.09
N TRP A 62 -4.50 3.11 24.71
CA TRP A 62 -4.45 3.50 23.30
C TRP A 62 -3.31 2.79 22.56
N LEU A 63 -2.10 2.73 23.14
CA LEU A 63 -0.94 2.05 22.56
C LEU A 63 -1.17 0.53 22.42
N ARG A 64 -1.78 -0.12 23.41
CA ARG A 64 -2.15 -1.55 23.31
C ARG A 64 -3.12 -1.80 22.16
N ASN A 65 -4.16 -0.98 22.03
CA ASN A 65 -5.10 -1.11 20.92
C ASN A 65 -4.43 -0.88 19.57
N LEU A 66 -3.53 0.09 19.47
CA LEU A 66 -2.73 0.33 18.26
C LEU A 66 -1.84 -0.88 17.93
N ALA A 67 -1.11 -1.42 18.90
CA ALA A 67 -0.27 -2.61 18.70
C ALA A 67 -1.10 -3.80 18.18
N THR A 68 -2.27 -4.05 18.77
CA THR A 68 -3.18 -5.10 18.31
C THR A 68 -3.64 -4.84 16.87
N GLN A 69 -4.08 -3.63 16.54
CA GLN A 69 -4.53 -3.29 15.18
C GLN A 69 -3.40 -3.42 14.14
N LEU A 70 -2.18 -3.00 14.49
CA LEU A 70 -1.00 -3.16 13.64
C LEU A 70 -0.67 -4.65 13.43
N ALA A 71 -0.77 -5.46 14.49
CA ALA A 71 -0.53 -6.89 14.45
C ALA A 71 -1.60 -7.67 13.65
N THR A 72 -2.87 -7.28 13.72
CA THR A 72 -3.99 -8.07 13.15
C THR A 72 -4.51 -7.58 11.80
N GLY A 73 -4.24 -6.36 11.35
CA GLY A 73 -4.82 -5.89 10.07
C GLY A 73 -4.18 -4.67 9.41
N MET A 74 -3.60 -3.73 10.16
CA MET A 74 -2.95 -2.56 9.56
C MET A 74 -1.54 -2.86 9.06
N GLY A 75 -0.79 -3.77 9.69
CA GLY A 75 0.58 -4.10 9.27
C GLY A 75 0.65 -4.62 7.83
N SER A 76 -0.28 -5.49 7.43
CA SER A 76 -0.39 -6.00 6.06
C SER A 76 -0.83 -4.96 5.03
N SER A 77 -1.55 -3.93 5.45
CA SER A 77 -1.98 -2.83 4.56
C SER A 77 -0.91 -1.76 4.44
N LEU A 78 -0.22 -1.42 5.53
CA LEU A 78 0.90 -0.49 5.55
C LEU A 78 2.10 -1.03 4.77
N SER A 79 2.37 -2.34 4.83
CA SER A 79 3.41 -2.97 4.02
C SER A 79 3.12 -2.92 2.51
N LYS A 80 1.87 -2.67 2.10
CA LYS A 80 1.44 -2.59 0.70
C LYS A 80 1.52 -1.18 0.12
N ILE A 81 1.40 -0.14 0.94
CA ILE A 81 1.52 1.28 0.55
C ILE A 81 2.70 1.59 -0.39
N PRO A 82 3.91 1.07 -0.20
CA PRO A 82 5.06 1.44 -1.03
C PRO A 82 4.92 0.86 -2.42
N LYS A 83 4.52 -0.42 -2.48
CA LYS A 83 4.25 -1.14 -3.72
C LYS A 83 3.06 -0.52 -4.45
N GLU A 84 2.04 -0.08 -3.72
CA GLU A 84 0.90 0.65 -4.28
C GLU A 84 1.35 1.99 -4.86
N SER A 85 2.13 2.78 -4.11
CA SER A 85 2.64 4.06 -4.59
C SER A 85 3.56 3.91 -5.81
N GLU A 86 4.37 2.85 -5.85
CA GLU A 86 5.22 2.52 -6.98
C GLU A 86 4.38 2.08 -8.19
N ALA A 87 3.37 1.25 -7.97
CA ALA A 87 2.44 0.80 -9.02
C ALA A 87 1.69 1.98 -9.63
N ASP A 88 1.19 2.91 -8.81
CA ASP A 88 0.51 4.14 -9.24
C ASP A 88 1.44 5.03 -10.07
N ARG A 89 2.70 5.18 -9.62
CA ARG A 89 3.71 5.95 -10.35
C ARG A 89 4.00 5.35 -11.72
N LEU A 90 4.18 4.03 -11.79
CA LEU A 90 4.43 3.31 -13.04
C LEU A 90 3.22 3.38 -13.99
N LEU A 91 2.00 3.30 -13.45
CA LEU A 91 0.78 3.49 -14.22
C LEU A 91 0.76 4.88 -14.87
N TRP A 92 0.96 5.92 -14.06
CA TRP A 92 1.01 7.30 -14.54
C TRP A 92 2.13 7.53 -15.56
N GLN A 93 3.29 6.93 -15.35
CA GLN A 93 4.41 6.98 -16.29
C GLN A 93 4.04 6.33 -17.64
N GLY A 94 3.39 5.17 -17.61
CA GLY A 94 2.87 4.50 -18.80
C GLY A 94 1.90 5.38 -19.60
N GLU A 95 1.02 6.11 -18.90
CA GLU A 95 0.11 7.06 -19.53
C GLU A 95 0.85 8.21 -20.22
N GLN A 96 1.86 8.79 -19.56
CA GLN A 96 2.67 9.84 -20.17
C GLN A 96 3.42 9.33 -21.40
N GLN A 97 4.00 8.12 -21.32
CA GLN A 97 4.72 7.50 -22.43
C GLN A 97 3.79 7.24 -23.63
N CYS A 98 2.54 6.81 -23.39
CA CYS A 98 1.53 6.68 -24.45
C CYS A 98 1.23 8.02 -25.14
N LYS A 99 1.16 9.14 -24.41
CA LYS A 99 0.90 10.47 -24.99
C LYS A 99 2.02 10.94 -25.93
N VAL A 100 3.25 10.54 -25.67
CA VAL A 100 4.43 10.85 -26.52
C VAL A 100 4.75 9.72 -27.51
N SER A 101 3.80 8.82 -27.78
CA SER A 101 3.93 7.69 -28.72
C SER A 101 5.04 6.69 -28.39
N GLN A 102 5.54 6.66 -27.15
CA GLN A 102 6.54 5.70 -26.68
C GLN A 102 5.87 4.39 -26.24
N PHE A 103 5.15 3.74 -27.16
CA PHE A 103 4.30 2.59 -26.85
C PHE A 103 5.08 1.40 -26.26
N LYS A 104 6.30 1.12 -26.73
CA LYS A 104 7.11 0.03 -26.14
C LYS A 104 7.49 0.29 -24.68
N ALA A 105 7.80 1.54 -24.33
CA ALA A 105 8.13 1.92 -22.96
C ALA A 105 6.87 1.92 -22.08
N ALA A 106 5.75 2.43 -22.61
CA ALA A 106 4.45 2.40 -21.93
C ALA A 106 4.03 0.96 -21.58
N PHE A 107 4.24 0.02 -22.51
CA PHE A 107 3.97 -1.40 -22.27
C PHE A 107 4.75 -1.94 -21.06
N GLN A 108 6.04 -1.59 -20.95
CA GLN A 108 6.87 -2.03 -19.84
C GLN A 108 6.40 -1.43 -18.51
N SER A 109 6.12 -0.12 -18.48
CA SER A 109 5.64 0.57 -17.28
C SER A 109 4.30 0.00 -16.81
N TYR A 110 3.36 -0.23 -17.72
CA TYR A 110 2.07 -0.83 -17.37
C TYR A 110 2.20 -2.29 -16.93
N GLN A 111 3.11 -3.08 -17.51
CA GLN A 111 3.33 -4.46 -17.09
C GLN A 111 3.92 -4.52 -15.67
N GLN A 112 4.88 -3.65 -15.34
CA GLN A 112 5.45 -3.57 -13.99
C GLN A 112 4.41 -3.10 -12.97
N SER A 113 3.59 -2.11 -13.32
CA SER A 113 2.47 -1.65 -12.50
C SER A 113 1.46 -2.78 -12.25
N LEU A 114 1.11 -3.56 -13.30
CA LEU A 114 0.21 -4.70 -13.21
C LEU A 114 0.70 -5.76 -12.22
N ASP A 115 1.97 -6.12 -12.30
CA ASP A 115 2.57 -7.15 -11.44
C ASP A 115 2.53 -6.72 -9.97
N LEU A 116 2.79 -5.43 -9.68
CA LEU A 116 2.68 -4.88 -8.33
C LEU A 116 1.24 -4.85 -7.82
N TYR A 117 0.27 -4.42 -8.64
CA TYR A 117 -1.15 -4.40 -8.25
C TYR A 117 -1.67 -5.81 -7.95
N ARG A 118 -1.24 -6.82 -8.71
CA ARG A 118 -1.54 -8.23 -8.44
C ARG A 118 -0.93 -8.70 -7.12
N GLU A 119 0.31 -8.32 -6.84
CA GLU A 119 1.01 -8.71 -5.62
C GLU A 119 0.31 -8.15 -4.37
N ILE A 120 -0.17 -6.91 -4.42
CA ILE A 120 -0.88 -6.28 -3.29
C ILE A 120 -2.39 -6.61 -3.26
N GLY A 121 -2.93 -7.18 -4.33
CA GLY A 121 -4.34 -7.53 -4.48
C GLY A 121 -5.26 -6.33 -4.75
N ASN A 122 -4.75 -5.26 -5.37
CA ASN A 122 -5.55 -4.09 -5.74
C ASN A 122 -6.20 -4.33 -7.13
N LEU A 123 -7.43 -4.83 -7.11
CA LEU A 123 -8.18 -5.18 -8.33
C LEU A 123 -8.49 -3.96 -9.22
N LEU A 124 -8.66 -2.77 -8.64
CA LEU A 124 -8.93 -1.55 -9.42
C LEU A 124 -7.67 -1.10 -10.17
N GLY A 125 -6.52 -1.10 -9.50
CA GLY A 125 -5.22 -0.82 -10.11
C GLY A 125 -4.86 -1.86 -11.18
N GLU A 126 -5.11 -3.15 -10.89
CA GLU A 126 -4.91 -4.24 -11.85
C GLU A 126 -5.71 -4.01 -13.13
N SER A 127 -7.00 -3.66 -13.00
CA SER A 127 -7.85 -3.35 -14.14
C SER A 127 -7.34 -2.14 -14.93
N ALA A 128 -6.90 -1.08 -14.26
CA ALA A 128 -6.38 0.11 -14.93
C ALA A 128 -5.10 -0.19 -15.74
N ALA A 129 -4.16 -0.96 -15.17
CA ALA A 129 -2.95 -1.36 -15.86
C ALA A 129 -3.23 -2.27 -17.08
N LEU A 130 -4.21 -3.18 -16.97
CA LEU A 130 -4.66 -4.01 -18.09
C LEU A 130 -5.26 -3.19 -19.24
N ILE A 131 -6.06 -2.16 -18.93
CA ILE A 131 -6.57 -1.23 -19.94
C ILE A 131 -5.41 -0.51 -20.63
N GLY A 132 -4.44 -0.02 -19.87
CA GLY A 132 -3.22 0.61 -20.39
C GLY A 132 -2.48 -0.30 -21.37
N LEU A 133 -2.25 -1.57 -20.99
CA LEU A 133 -1.64 -2.59 -21.86
C LEU A 133 -2.47 -2.85 -23.12
N GLY A 134 -3.79 -2.90 -23.00
CA GLY A 134 -4.72 -3.05 -24.12
C GLY A 134 -4.56 -1.92 -25.14
N ILE A 135 -4.57 -0.67 -24.67
CA ILE A 135 -4.38 0.53 -25.49
C ILE A 135 -3.01 0.49 -26.18
N THR A 136 -1.96 0.17 -25.43
CA THR A 136 -0.61 0.09 -25.98
C THR A 136 -0.46 -1.01 -27.03
N CYS A 137 -1.07 -2.18 -26.83
CA CYS A 137 -1.08 -3.26 -27.82
C CYS A 137 -1.83 -2.87 -29.10
N ASP A 138 -2.92 -2.10 -28.97
CA ASP A 138 -3.69 -1.59 -30.12
C ASP A 138 -2.82 -0.67 -31.00
N PHE A 139 -2.12 0.29 -30.38
CA PHE A 139 -1.17 1.16 -31.08
C PHE A 139 0.03 0.43 -31.68
N LEU A 140 0.41 -0.71 -31.12
CA LEU A 140 1.49 -1.57 -31.64
C LEU A 140 1.00 -2.57 -32.72
N GLY A 141 -0.29 -2.54 -33.09
CA GLY A 141 -0.89 -3.46 -34.07
C GLY A 141 -1.09 -4.90 -33.55
N GLN A 142 -0.98 -5.12 -32.24
CA GLN A 142 -1.15 -6.42 -31.59
C GLN A 142 -2.59 -6.61 -31.09
N TYR A 143 -3.55 -6.53 -32.02
CA TYR A 143 -4.99 -6.51 -31.71
C TYR A 143 -5.47 -7.68 -30.87
N GLN A 144 -5.00 -8.91 -31.17
CA GLN A 144 -5.42 -10.09 -30.40
C GLN A 144 -4.99 -10.02 -28.92
N LYS A 145 -3.80 -9.45 -28.65
CA LYS A 145 -3.35 -9.23 -27.28
C LYS A 145 -4.13 -8.11 -26.59
N ALA A 146 -4.43 -7.04 -27.32
CA ALA A 146 -5.24 -5.93 -26.80
C ALA A 146 -6.61 -6.43 -26.32
N ILE A 147 -7.29 -7.23 -27.15
CA ILE A 147 -8.57 -7.88 -26.79
C ILE A 147 -8.44 -8.71 -25.51
N ASN A 148 -7.39 -9.53 -25.41
CA ASN A 148 -7.16 -10.36 -24.22
C ASN A 148 -6.96 -9.52 -22.94
N TYR A 149 -6.27 -8.38 -23.03
CA TYR A 149 -6.07 -7.50 -21.88
C TYR A 149 -7.36 -6.77 -21.48
N TYR A 150 -8.14 -6.27 -22.44
CA TYR A 150 -9.44 -5.66 -22.18
C TYR A 150 -10.44 -6.66 -21.58
N GLN A 151 -10.41 -7.92 -22.04
CA GLN A 151 -11.25 -8.97 -21.50
C GLN A 151 -10.91 -9.26 -20.03
N GLN A 152 -9.62 -9.39 -19.70
CA GLN A 152 -9.17 -9.57 -18.32
C GLN A 152 -9.61 -8.41 -17.42
N SER A 153 -9.46 -7.16 -17.86
CA SER A 153 -9.93 -5.99 -17.11
C SER A 153 -11.44 -6.03 -16.88
N SER A 154 -12.20 -6.36 -17.93
CA SER A 154 -13.66 -6.45 -17.86
C SER A 154 -14.14 -7.53 -16.88
N ASP A 155 -13.44 -8.67 -16.84
CA ASP A 155 -13.77 -9.76 -15.93
C ASP A 155 -13.48 -9.37 -14.47
N ILE A 156 -12.42 -8.60 -14.21
CA ILE A 156 -12.13 -8.04 -12.88
C ILE A 156 -13.23 -7.06 -12.46
N VAL A 157 -13.59 -6.10 -13.31
CA VAL A 157 -14.65 -5.12 -13.02
C VAL A 157 -15.99 -5.82 -12.75
N ARG A 158 -16.32 -6.85 -13.53
CA ARG A 158 -17.52 -7.68 -13.30
C ARG A 158 -17.46 -8.37 -11.94
N ASN A 159 -16.31 -8.92 -11.55
CA ASN A 159 -16.14 -9.59 -10.26
C ASN A 159 -16.33 -8.60 -9.08
N ILE A 160 -15.75 -7.40 -9.17
CA ILE A 160 -15.95 -6.33 -8.18
C ILE A 160 -17.44 -5.97 -8.06
N GLY A 161 -18.12 -5.75 -9.19
CA GLY A 161 -19.54 -5.42 -9.22
C GLY A 161 -20.44 -6.51 -8.63
N CYS A 162 -20.16 -7.78 -8.95
CA CYS A 162 -20.90 -8.92 -8.39
C CYS A 162 -20.68 -9.11 -6.88
N GLN A 163 -19.50 -8.78 -6.35
CA GLN A 163 -19.28 -8.82 -4.90
C GLN A 163 -20.05 -7.72 -4.17
N ALA A 164 -20.11 -6.51 -4.73
CA ALA A 164 -20.92 -5.43 -4.15
C ALA A 164 -22.41 -5.77 -4.11
N SER A 165 -22.94 -6.46 -5.14
CA SER A 165 -24.35 -6.88 -5.19
C SER A 165 -24.71 -8.04 -4.26
N ARG A 166 -23.74 -8.86 -3.81
CA ARG A 166 -23.98 -9.99 -2.88
C ARG A 166 -23.95 -9.59 -1.40
N CYS A 167 -23.65 -8.33 -1.11
CA CYS A 167 -23.60 -7.77 0.24
C CYS A 167 -24.82 -6.91 0.61
N ASN A 168 -25.90 -6.93 -0.19
CA ASN A 168 -27.21 -6.33 0.12
C ASN A 168 -28.21 -7.39 0.58
#